data_AF-A0A3P5XYX9-F1
#
_entry.id   AF-A0A3P5XYX9-F1
#
_cell.length_a   1.000
_cell.length_b   1.000
_cell.length_c   1.000
_cell.angle_alpha   90.00
_cell.angle_beta   90.00
_cell.angle_gamma   90.00
#
_symmetry.space_group_name_H-M   'P 1'
#
loop_
_entity.id
_entity.type
_entity.pdbx_description
1 polymer ?
#
loop_
_entity_poly.entity_id
_entity_poly.type
_entity_poly.pdbx_seq_one_letter_code
_entity_poly.pdbx_strand_id
1 'polypeptide(L)'
;MPGPKECSWGNKLVSHIICRCLDKAAVITEHDVTNGVTPNPWKLCTVTQVEEVKILLRMFPIWVSGIVFTALQSQIYTLFVQQGRSMKHTIGSFEIPPATLGMFDTASVLICIPIYDKVLVPFVRRFTGRAKGFTDLQRMGVGLLVSVLSMAAAAIVETKRLRVLGAMNISWQVPQYFLMGTAEVFFYIGQVEFYYEQSPDAMRSLCSALPLLSTAFGSYLSSLILSLVAYFTTMDGQDGWIPSEDIDKGHLDYFFWLLVCFGCVNIPVFVFFSVKHLQKKAA
;
A
#
# COMPACT_ATOMS: atom_id res chain seq x y z
N MET A 1 14.71 13.13 44.33
CA MET A 1 13.90 12.90 43.11
C MET A 1 14.85 12.96 41.92
N PRO A 2 15.11 11.86 41.20
CA PRO A 2 15.98 11.91 40.03
C PRO A 2 15.21 12.49 38.84
N GLY A 3 15.80 13.49 38.18
CA GLY A 3 15.21 14.19 37.04
C GLY A 3 15.03 13.33 35.78
N PRO A 4 14.30 13.85 34.78
CA PRO A 4 14.04 13.13 33.54
C PRO A 4 15.34 12.87 32.78
N LYS A 5 15.62 11.58 32.53
CA LYS A 5 16.78 11.13 31.75
C LYS A 5 16.61 11.58 30.31
N GLU A 6 17.48 12.47 29.85
CA GLU A 6 17.56 12.91 28.46
C GLU A 6 17.89 11.73 27.53
N CYS A 7 17.04 11.50 26.53
CA CYS A 7 17.33 10.57 25.42
C CYS A 7 18.39 11.16 24.47
N SER A 8 19.64 10.78 24.71
CA SER A 8 20.79 11.03 23.85
C SER A 8 20.90 9.99 22.73
N TRP A 9 20.34 10.23 21.52
CA TRP A 9 20.71 9.42 20.33
C TRP A 9 20.62 10.19 19.00
N GLY A 10 21.75 10.24 18.29
CA GLY A 10 22.02 11.01 17.07
C GLY A 10 21.15 10.68 15.85
N ASN A 11 21.11 11.65 14.92
CA ASN A 11 20.31 11.79 13.70
C ASN A 11 18.83 12.18 13.92
N LYS A 12 18.67 13.49 14.23
CA LYS A 12 17.60 14.10 15.04
C LYS A 12 16.88 15.34 14.42
N LEU A 13 16.52 15.40 13.13
CA LEU A 13 15.68 16.55 12.69
C LEU A 13 14.18 16.25 12.65
N VAL A 14 13.65 15.57 11.64
CA VAL A 14 12.19 15.50 11.43
C VAL A 14 11.45 14.73 12.54
N SER A 15 11.98 13.59 12.99
CA SER A 15 11.40 12.79 14.07
C SER A 15 11.58 13.42 15.46
N HIS A 16 12.62 14.23 15.64
CA HIS A 16 12.94 14.86 16.93
C HIS A 16 12.12 16.12 17.14
N ILE A 17 11.88 16.91 16.09
CA ILE A 17 11.03 18.10 16.18
C ILE A 17 9.59 17.69 16.52
N ILE A 18 9.03 16.70 15.82
CA ILE A 18 7.65 16.23 16.08
C ILE A 18 7.53 15.59 17.46
N CYS A 19 8.47 14.72 17.86
CA CYS A 19 8.45 14.12 19.21
C CYS A 19 8.61 15.19 20.30
N ARG A 20 9.50 16.17 20.11
CA ARG A 20 9.75 17.26 21.07
C ARG A 20 8.57 18.23 21.19
N CYS A 21 7.83 18.47 20.11
CA CYS A 21 6.59 19.24 20.16
C CYS A 21 5.49 18.50 20.91
N LEU A 22 5.37 17.19 20.72
CA LEU A 22 4.39 16.38 21.46
C LEU A 22 4.77 16.18 22.93
N ASP A 23 6.06 16.10 23.24
CA ASP A 23 6.55 16.06 24.62
C ASP A 23 6.15 17.31 25.41
N LYS A 24 6.10 18.48 24.76
CA LYS A 24 5.62 19.72 25.40
C LYS A 24 4.15 19.65 25.81
N ALA A 25 3.33 18.79 25.21
CA ALA A 25 1.92 18.64 25.56
C ALA A 25 1.69 17.85 26.86
N ALA A 26 2.72 17.15 27.37
CA ALA A 26 2.68 16.44 28.66
C ALA A 26 3.44 17.19 29.78
N VAL A 27 3.99 18.39 29.50
CA VAL A 27 4.71 19.18 30.50
C VAL A 27 3.72 20.03 31.30
N ILE A 28 3.67 19.80 32.61
CA ILE A 28 2.90 20.62 33.54
C ILE A 28 3.55 22.02 33.59
N THR A 29 2.80 23.05 33.19
CA THR A 29 3.27 24.44 33.25
C THR A 29 2.85 25.05 34.59
N GLU A 30 3.64 25.97 35.16
CA GLU A 30 3.32 26.61 36.46
C GLU A 30 1.90 27.18 36.51
N HIS A 31 1.38 27.68 35.39
CA HIS A 31 0.02 28.20 35.24
C HIS A 31 -1.11 27.16 35.49
N ASP A 32 -0.83 25.86 35.36
CA ASP A 32 -1.79 24.78 35.60
C ASP A 32 -1.84 24.40 37.10
N VAL A 33 -0.77 24.68 37.85
CA VAL A 33 -0.66 24.41 39.29
C VAL A 33 -1.34 25.52 40.10
N THR A 34 -1.27 26.78 39.64
CA THR A 34 -1.74 27.94 40.41
C THR A 34 -3.27 28.08 40.49
N ASN A 35 -4.02 27.43 39.60
CA ASN A 35 -5.46 27.69 39.47
C ASN A 35 -6.37 26.74 40.26
N GLY A 36 -5.89 25.62 40.79
CA GLY A 36 -6.75 24.65 41.52
C GLY A 36 -7.93 24.09 40.70
N VAL A 37 -8.01 24.43 39.41
CA VAL A 37 -9.01 23.94 38.45
C VAL A 37 -8.51 22.61 37.92
N THR A 38 -9.44 21.65 37.75
CA THR A 38 -9.14 20.38 37.09
C THR A 38 -8.43 20.63 35.76
N PRO A 39 -7.25 20.01 35.52
CA PRO A 39 -6.50 20.27 34.31
C PRO A 39 -7.34 19.91 33.07
N ASN A 40 -7.46 20.85 32.13
CA ASN A 40 -8.23 20.63 30.91
C ASN A 40 -7.56 19.51 30.08
N PRO A 41 -8.24 18.39 29.79
CA PRO A 41 -7.67 17.26 29.04
C PRO A 41 -7.20 17.62 27.63
N TRP A 42 -7.72 18.73 27.06
CA TRP A 42 -7.31 19.25 25.75
C TRP A 42 -6.03 20.10 25.79
N LYS A 43 -5.55 20.44 26.98
CA LYS A 43 -4.39 21.33 27.20
C LYS A 43 -3.22 20.61 27.89
N LEU A 44 -3.52 19.61 28.72
CA LEU A 44 -2.55 18.77 29.41
C LEU A 44 -2.85 17.29 29.13
N CYS A 45 -2.01 16.67 28.30
CA CYS A 45 -2.12 15.24 27.98
C CYS A 45 -1.25 14.42 28.94
N THR A 46 -1.66 13.19 29.22
CA THR A 46 -0.80 12.26 29.94
C THR A 46 0.38 11.85 29.06
N VAL A 47 1.52 11.49 29.69
CA VAL A 47 2.68 10.95 28.98
C VAL A 47 2.30 9.73 28.15
N THR A 48 1.38 8.90 28.67
CA THR A 48 0.84 7.74 27.95
C THR A 48 0.13 8.14 26.66
N GLN A 49 -0.77 9.12 26.66
CA GLN A 49 -1.44 9.61 25.44
C GLN A 49 -0.44 10.15 24.40
N VAL A 50 0.60 10.84 24.87
CA VAL A 50 1.66 11.36 23.99
C VAL A 50 2.47 10.21 23.36
N GLU A 51 2.79 9.17 24.12
CA GLU A 51 3.48 7.98 23.62
C GLU A 51 2.64 7.20 22.60
N GLU A 52 1.34 7.05 22.84
CA GLU A 52 0.40 6.39 21.92
C GLU A 52 0.35 7.11 20.56
N VAL A 53 0.27 8.44 20.55
CA VAL A 53 0.30 9.25 19.32
C VAL A 53 1.67 9.16 18.62
N LYS A 54 2.77 9.12 19.38
CA LYS A 54 4.11 8.93 18.80
C LYS A 54 4.26 7.60 18.07
N ILE A 55 3.62 6.53 18.56
CA ILE A 55 3.61 5.22 17.90
C ILE A 55 2.90 5.32 16.55
N LEU A 56 1.71 5.92 16.52
CA LEU A 56 0.97 6.17 15.27
C LEU A 56 1.78 6.97 14.24
N LEU A 57 2.41 8.06 14.68
CA LEU A 57 3.25 8.89 13.81
C LEU A 57 4.47 8.15 13.29
N ARG A 58 4.97 7.14 14.03
CA ARG A 58 6.06 6.28 13.55
C ARG A 58 5.58 5.30 12.47
N MET A 59 4.33 4.84 12.55
CA MET A 59 3.71 3.95 11.56
C MET A 59 3.27 4.69 10.30
N PHE A 60 3.03 6.00 10.40
CA PHE A 60 2.54 6.83 9.31
C PHE A 60 3.31 6.70 7.98
N PRO A 61 4.66 6.72 7.91
CA PRO A 61 5.37 6.57 6.64
C PRO A 61 5.18 5.20 5.99
N ILE A 62 5.07 4.14 6.79
CA ILE A 62 4.79 2.77 6.32
C ILE A 62 3.35 2.71 5.78
N TRP A 63 2.42 3.36 6.48
CA TRP A 63 1.02 3.48 6.06
C TRP A 63 0.87 4.22 4.73
N VAL A 64 1.58 5.34 4.54
CA VAL A 64 1.59 6.08 3.26
C VAL A 64 2.09 5.19 2.11
N SER A 65 3.13 4.39 2.34
CA SER A 65 3.65 3.46 1.32
C SER A 65 2.60 2.40 0.91
N GLY A 66 1.68 2.07 1.82
CA GLY A 66 0.57 1.17 1.54
C GLY A 66 -0.56 1.77 0.69
N ILE A 67 -0.68 3.10 0.65
CA ILE A 67 -1.60 3.81 -0.27
C ILE A 67 -1.22 3.54 -1.72
N VAL A 68 0.08 3.45 -2.01
CA VAL A 68 0.56 3.14 -3.36
C VAL A 68 0.16 1.72 -3.77
N PHE A 69 0.25 0.75 -2.85
CA PHE A 69 -0.22 -0.61 -3.11
C PHE A 69 -1.70 -0.61 -3.52
N THR A 70 -2.55 0.03 -2.73
CA THR A 70 -4.00 0.06 -2.99
C THR A 70 -4.34 0.84 -4.26
N ALA A 71 -3.57 1.86 -4.63
CA ALA A 71 -3.69 2.56 -5.91
C ALA A 71 -3.29 1.69 -7.13
N LEU A 72 -2.34 0.76 -6.97
CA LEU A 72 -2.02 -0.23 -8.02
C LEU A 72 -3.10 -1.30 -8.10
N GLN A 73 -3.60 -1.76 -6.95
CA GLN A 73 -4.65 -2.77 -6.88
C GLN A 73 -5.98 -2.26 -7.48
N SER A 74 -6.31 -0.98 -7.30
CA SER A 74 -7.55 -0.41 -7.85
C SER A 74 -7.68 -0.54 -9.37
N GLN A 75 -6.56 -0.72 -10.09
CA GLN A 75 -6.57 -0.95 -11.54
C GLN A 75 -7.25 -2.26 -11.95
N ILE A 76 -7.32 -3.26 -11.07
CA ILE A 76 -8.06 -4.51 -11.29
C ILE A 76 -9.50 -4.21 -11.74
N TYR A 77 -10.14 -3.25 -11.09
CA TYR A 77 -11.57 -2.96 -11.27
C TYR A 77 -11.84 -2.02 -12.45
N THR A 78 -10.83 -1.32 -12.93
CA THR A 78 -10.98 -0.26 -13.93
C THR A 78 -10.18 -0.59 -15.19
N LEU A 79 -8.88 -0.30 -15.19
CA LEU A 79 -8.04 -0.35 -16.38
C LEU A 79 -7.75 -1.78 -16.85
N PHE A 80 -7.72 -2.77 -15.97
CA PHE A 80 -7.60 -4.16 -16.40
C PHE A 80 -8.86 -4.62 -17.13
N VAL A 81 -10.04 -4.17 -16.68
CA VAL A 81 -11.31 -4.43 -17.38
C VAL A 81 -11.35 -3.71 -18.72
N GLN A 82 -10.88 -2.47 -18.78
CA GLN A 82 -10.79 -1.70 -20.03
C GLN A 82 -9.81 -2.32 -21.02
N GLN A 83 -8.61 -2.71 -20.58
CA GLN A 83 -7.68 -3.49 -21.37
C GLN A 83 -8.35 -4.75 -21.91
N GLY A 84 -9.05 -5.47 -21.04
CA GLY A 84 -9.77 -6.68 -21.42
C GLY A 84 -10.75 -6.39 -22.53
N ARG A 85 -11.60 -5.37 -22.41
CA ARG A 85 -12.61 -4.99 -23.42
C ARG A 85 -12.04 -4.86 -24.83
N SER A 86 -10.81 -4.39 -24.98
CA SER A 86 -10.11 -4.25 -26.26
C SER A 86 -9.35 -5.51 -26.72
N MET A 87 -9.63 -6.68 -26.14
CA MET A 87 -9.06 -7.98 -26.49
C MET A 87 -10.12 -8.93 -27.07
N LYS A 88 -9.68 -10.05 -27.63
CA LYS A 88 -10.60 -11.09 -28.11
C LYS A 88 -11.18 -11.89 -26.94
N HIS A 89 -12.50 -11.74 -26.74
CA HIS A 89 -13.27 -12.36 -25.66
C HIS A 89 -13.84 -13.74 -25.97
N THR A 90 -13.68 -14.22 -27.20
CA THR A 90 -14.27 -15.48 -27.66
C THR A 90 -13.29 -16.63 -27.53
N ILE A 91 -13.62 -17.60 -26.67
CA ILE A 91 -12.95 -18.90 -26.59
C ILE A 91 -13.90 -19.92 -27.22
N GLY A 92 -13.66 -20.24 -28.50
CA GLY A 92 -14.59 -21.07 -29.27
C GLY A 92 -15.93 -20.34 -29.48
N SER A 93 -17.01 -20.92 -28.96
CA SER A 93 -18.38 -20.36 -29.04
C SER A 93 -18.80 -19.56 -27.79
N PHE A 94 -17.98 -19.52 -26.75
CA PHE A 94 -18.31 -18.83 -25.50
C PHE A 94 -17.62 -17.47 -25.42
N GLU A 95 -18.39 -16.44 -25.11
CA GLU A 95 -17.90 -15.08 -24.91
C GLU A 95 -17.70 -14.83 -23.42
N ILE A 96 -16.47 -14.47 -23.04
CA ILE A 96 -16.09 -14.22 -21.65
C ILE A 96 -16.14 -12.71 -21.39
N PRO A 97 -17.02 -12.21 -20.53
CA PRO A 97 -17.04 -10.79 -20.21
C PRO A 97 -15.76 -10.39 -19.45
N PRO A 98 -15.06 -9.30 -19.81
CA PRO A 98 -13.78 -8.94 -19.20
C PRO A 98 -13.84 -8.70 -17.69
N ALA A 99 -14.97 -8.24 -17.16
CA ALA A 99 -15.16 -8.09 -15.72
C ALA A 99 -15.07 -9.42 -14.95
N THR A 100 -15.38 -10.56 -15.60
CA THR A 100 -15.31 -11.88 -14.96
C THR A 100 -13.88 -12.33 -14.68
N LEU A 101 -12.86 -11.71 -15.29
CA LEU A 101 -11.45 -12.02 -15.02
C LEU A 101 -11.04 -11.77 -13.57
N GLY A 102 -11.78 -10.94 -12.83
CA GLY A 102 -11.61 -10.79 -11.38
C GLY A 102 -11.71 -12.12 -10.62
N MET A 103 -12.35 -13.15 -11.19
CA MET A 103 -12.36 -14.49 -10.60
C MET A 103 -10.96 -15.10 -10.48
N PHE A 104 -10.03 -14.77 -11.37
CA PHE A 104 -8.66 -15.30 -11.32
C PHE A 104 -7.86 -14.70 -10.16
N ASP A 105 -8.14 -13.44 -9.82
CA ASP A 105 -7.61 -12.80 -8.62
C ASP A 105 -8.16 -13.50 -7.36
N THR A 106 -9.49 -13.68 -7.27
CA THR A 106 -10.10 -14.41 -6.16
C THR A 106 -9.59 -15.86 -6.06
N ALA A 107 -9.46 -16.56 -7.17
CA ALA A 107 -8.89 -17.92 -7.21
C ALA A 107 -7.43 -17.93 -6.76
N SER A 108 -6.63 -16.93 -7.16
CA SER A 108 -5.26 -16.75 -6.70
C SER A 108 -5.20 -16.59 -5.19
N VAL A 109 -6.07 -15.75 -4.59
CA VAL A 109 -6.15 -15.57 -3.14
C VAL A 109 -6.48 -16.90 -2.45
N LEU A 110 -7.50 -17.62 -2.93
CA LEU A 110 -7.91 -18.93 -2.38
C LEU A 110 -6.82 -19.99 -2.46
N ILE A 111 -5.97 -19.96 -3.49
CA ILE A 111 -4.84 -20.87 -3.67
C ILE A 111 -3.63 -20.43 -2.84
N CYS A 112 -3.35 -19.12 -2.78
CA CYS A 112 -2.17 -18.57 -2.13
C CYS A 112 -2.25 -18.66 -0.60
N ILE A 113 -3.43 -18.50 0.01
CA ILE A 113 -3.61 -18.62 1.48
C ILE A 113 -3.15 -19.99 2.01
N PRO A 114 -3.67 -21.15 1.53
CA PRO A 114 -3.24 -22.44 2.05
C PRO A 114 -1.77 -22.73 1.72
N ILE A 115 -1.26 -22.30 0.56
CA ILE A 115 0.17 -22.42 0.22
C ILE A 115 1.01 -21.63 1.24
N TYR A 116 0.57 -20.43 1.58
CA TYR A 116 1.22 -19.58 2.54
C TYR A 116 1.30 -20.23 3.93
N ASP A 117 0.15 -20.65 4.47
CA ASP A 117 0.06 -21.18 5.83
C ASP A 117 0.68 -22.58 5.98
N LYS A 118 0.50 -23.45 4.98
CA LYS A 118 0.89 -24.86 5.08
C LYS A 118 2.27 -25.16 4.50
N VAL A 119 2.74 -24.38 3.52
CA VAL A 119 4.01 -24.64 2.84
C VAL A 119 5.03 -23.58 3.21
N LEU A 120 4.71 -22.31 2.97
CA LEU A 120 5.67 -21.22 3.04
C LEU A 120 6.04 -20.86 4.48
N VAL A 121 5.07 -20.76 5.41
CA VAL A 121 5.34 -20.47 6.83
C VAL A 121 6.18 -21.57 7.49
N PRO A 122 5.85 -22.88 7.39
CA PRO A 122 6.68 -23.94 7.97
C PRO A 122 8.07 -24.02 7.35
N PHE A 123 8.15 -23.86 6.01
CA PHE A 123 9.42 -23.83 5.30
C PHE A 123 10.31 -22.70 5.81
N VAL A 124 9.80 -21.47 5.85
CA VAL A 124 10.60 -20.32 6.27
C VAL A 124 10.91 -20.36 7.77
N ARG A 125 9.99 -20.85 8.60
CA ARG A 125 10.27 -21.10 10.03
C ARG A 125 11.47 -22.03 10.23
N ARG A 126 11.68 -23.02 9.35
CA ARG A 126 12.84 -23.92 9.39
C ARG A 126 14.16 -23.18 9.16
N PHE A 127 14.16 -22.12 8.35
CA PHE A 127 15.36 -21.33 8.05
C PHE A 127 15.55 -20.14 8.98
N THR A 128 14.48 -19.44 9.34
CA THR A 128 14.54 -18.21 10.14
C THR A 128 14.48 -18.47 11.65
N GLY A 129 14.01 -19.65 12.08
CA GLY A 129 13.78 -19.98 13.48
C GLY A 129 12.66 -19.18 14.15
N ARG A 130 11.96 -18.31 13.41
CA ARG A 130 10.89 -17.45 13.94
C ARG A 130 9.54 -18.14 13.84
N ALA A 131 8.70 -18.03 14.88
CA ALA A 131 7.38 -18.67 14.92
C ALA A 131 6.49 -18.32 13.71
N LYS A 132 6.54 -17.07 13.23
CA LYS A 132 5.80 -16.57 12.06
C LYS A 132 6.50 -16.75 10.71
N GLY A 133 7.74 -17.25 10.69
CA GLY A 133 8.59 -17.35 9.50
C GLY A 133 9.12 -15.99 9.03
N PHE A 134 8.26 -15.15 8.47
CA PHE A 134 8.54 -13.78 8.00
C PHE A 134 8.15 -12.73 9.03
N THR A 135 8.78 -11.54 8.96
CA THR A 135 8.24 -10.35 9.65
C THR A 135 7.07 -9.75 8.87
N ASP A 136 6.18 -9.05 9.56
CA ASP A 136 5.02 -8.40 8.93
C ASP A 136 5.44 -7.41 7.84
N LEU A 137 6.50 -6.63 8.08
CA LEU A 137 7.07 -5.70 7.10
C LEU A 137 7.71 -6.40 5.90
N GLN A 138 8.29 -7.58 6.09
CA GLN A 138 8.80 -8.39 4.96
C GLN A 138 7.65 -8.91 4.10
N ARG A 139 6.57 -9.39 4.73
CA ARG A 139 5.35 -9.84 4.03
C ARG A 139 4.76 -8.70 3.19
N MET A 140 4.61 -7.51 3.78
CA MET A 140 4.20 -6.29 3.08
C MET A 140 5.14 -5.92 1.92
N GLY A 141 6.46 -5.99 2.12
CA GLY A 141 7.45 -5.71 1.09
C GLY A 141 7.38 -6.68 -0.10
N VAL A 142 7.16 -7.96 0.15
CA VAL A 142 6.94 -8.96 -0.91
C VAL A 142 5.67 -8.65 -1.69
N GLY A 143 4.57 -8.30 -1.00
CA GLY A 143 3.33 -7.88 -1.68
C GLY A 143 3.53 -6.67 -2.58
N LEU A 144 4.24 -5.63 -2.12
CA LEU A 144 4.60 -4.46 -2.93
C LEU A 144 5.43 -4.83 -4.18
N LEU A 145 6.38 -5.74 -4.05
CA LEU A 145 7.18 -6.21 -5.19
C LEU A 145 6.32 -6.96 -6.21
N VAL A 146 5.48 -7.88 -5.74
CA VAL A 146 4.63 -8.70 -6.62
C VAL A 146 3.56 -7.85 -7.31
N SER A 147 3.03 -6.80 -6.67
CA SER A 147 2.07 -5.90 -7.34
C SER A 147 2.72 -5.08 -8.45
N VAL A 148 3.98 -4.68 -8.30
CA VAL A 148 4.75 -4.04 -9.38
C VAL A 148 4.99 -5.01 -10.53
N LEU A 149 5.30 -6.28 -10.24
CA LEU A 149 5.43 -7.32 -11.28
C LEU A 149 4.10 -7.58 -12.00
N SER A 150 2.98 -7.57 -11.28
CA SER A 150 1.65 -7.64 -11.86
C SER A 150 1.39 -6.47 -12.81
N MET A 151 1.74 -5.24 -12.42
CA MET A 151 1.54 -4.05 -13.25
C MET A 151 2.46 -4.08 -14.48
N ALA A 152 3.69 -4.57 -14.32
CA ALA A 152 4.61 -4.77 -15.44
C ALA A 152 4.10 -5.84 -16.42
N ALA A 153 3.50 -6.92 -15.92
CA ALA A 153 2.84 -7.91 -16.76
C ALA A 153 1.69 -7.26 -17.57
N ALA A 154 0.86 -6.44 -16.93
CA ALA A 154 -0.22 -5.70 -17.61
C ALA A 154 0.31 -4.74 -18.68
N ALA A 155 1.39 -4.01 -18.39
CA ALA A 155 2.06 -3.15 -19.36
C ALA A 155 2.57 -3.93 -20.58
N ILE A 156 3.23 -5.07 -20.36
CA ILE A 156 3.76 -5.93 -21.43
C ILE A 156 2.62 -6.51 -22.28
N VAL A 157 1.55 -6.98 -21.64
CA VAL A 157 0.34 -7.47 -22.31
C VAL A 157 -0.24 -6.36 -23.19
N GLU A 158 -0.33 -5.13 -22.68
CA GLU A 158 -0.87 -4.00 -23.44
C GLU A 158 0.00 -3.63 -24.65
N THR A 159 1.31 -3.50 -24.44
CA THR A 159 2.24 -3.21 -25.54
C THR A 159 2.18 -4.31 -26.62
N LYS A 160 1.98 -5.58 -26.25
CA LYS A 160 1.77 -6.65 -27.23
C LYS A 160 0.41 -6.56 -27.92
N ARG A 161 -0.66 -6.26 -27.19
CA ARG A 161 -2.03 -6.11 -27.72
C ARG A 161 -2.07 -5.04 -28.82
N LEU A 162 -1.44 -3.89 -28.58
CA LEU A 162 -1.33 -2.80 -29.55
C LEU A 162 -0.59 -3.21 -30.82
N ARG A 163 0.46 -4.04 -30.71
CA ARG A 163 1.22 -4.54 -31.88
C ARG A 163 0.44 -5.51 -32.76
N VAL A 164 -0.50 -6.26 -32.18
CA VAL A 164 -1.32 -7.26 -32.91
C VAL A 164 -2.74 -6.76 -33.19
N LEU A 165 -2.98 -5.45 -33.09
CA LEU A 165 -4.26 -4.80 -33.35
C LEU A 165 -5.45 -5.47 -32.63
N GLY A 166 -5.27 -5.83 -31.36
CA GLY A 166 -6.37 -6.38 -30.53
C GLY A 166 -6.72 -7.85 -30.79
N ALA A 167 -6.05 -8.55 -31.72
CA ALA A 167 -6.30 -9.97 -32.02
C ALA A 167 -5.87 -10.95 -30.91
N MET A 168 -5.45 -10.45 -29.75
CA MET A 168 -4.95 -11.24 -28.63
C MET A 168 -6.10 -11.73 -27.75
N ASN A 169 -6.07 -13.01 -27.36
CA ASN A 169 -7.08 -13.59 -26.46
C ASN A 169 -6.99 -13.01 -25.05
N ILE A 170 -8.15 -12.81 -24.44
CA ILE A 170 -8.30 -12.30 -23.06
C ILE A 170 -7.53 -13.12 -22.00
N SER A 171 -7.26 -14.41 -22.28
CA SER A 171 -6.50 -15.31 -21.39
C SER A 171 -5.08 -14.81 -21.08
N TRP A 172 -4.52 -13.94 -21.90
CA TRP A 172 -3.20 -13.34 -21.65
C TRP A 172 -3.18 -12.40 -20.44
N GLN A 173 -4.34 -11.95 -19.94
CA GLN A 173 -4.44 -11.18 -18.70
C GLN A 173 -4.40 -12.06 -17.43
N VAL A 174 -4.61 -13.38 -17.54
CA VAL A 174 -4.63 -14.27 -16.36
C VAL A 174 -3.40 -14.12 -15.46
N PRO A 175 -2.16 -14.05 -15.99
CA PRO A 175 -0.97 -13.87 -15.15
C PRO A 175 -1.00 -12.59 -14.32
N GLN A 176 -1.51 -11.48 -14.85
CA GLN A 176 -1.52 -10.20 -14.11
C GLN A 176 -2.55 -10.23 -12.98
N TYR A 177 -3.74 -10.79 -13.20
CA TYR A 177 -4.74 -10.97 -12.14
C TYR A 177 -4.22 -11.93 -11.06
N PHE A 178 -3.57 -13.03 -11.45
CA PHE A 178 -3.04 -14.00 -10.50
C PHE A 178 -1.91 -13.41 -9.65
N LEU A 179 -0.98 -12.67 -10.27
CA LEU A 179 0.09 -11.97 -9.57
C LEU A 179 -0.47 -10.92 -8.60
N MET A 180 -1.49 -10.14 -9.00
CA MET A 180 -2.10 -9.18 -8.09
C MET A 180 -2.78 -9.86 -6.90
N GLY A 181 -3.51 -10.95 -7.09
CA GLY A 181 -4.10 -11.70 -5.98
C GLY A 181 -3.05 -12.34 -5.06
N THR A 182 -1.90 -12.75 -5.61
CA THR A 182 -0.75 -13.19 -4.81
C THR A 182 -0.21 -12.03 -3.98
N ALA A 183 -0.02 -10.86 -4.61
CA ALA A 183 0.44 -9.64 -3.94
C ALA A 183 -0.51 -9.21 -2.81
N GLU A 184 -1.81 -9.35 -3.03
CA GLU A 184 -2.88 -9.06 -2.06
C GLU A 184 -2.71 -9.88 -0.78
N VAL A 185 -2.54 -11.21 -0.90
CA VAL A 185 -2.37 -12.10 0.25
C VAL A 185 -1.16 -11.70 1.08
N PHE A 186 0.00 -11.50 0.45
CA PHE A 186 1.22 -11.13 1.17
C PHE A 186 1.10 -9.74 1.82
N PHE A 187 0.53 -8.79 1.10
CA PHE A 187 0.44 -7.41 1.56
C PHE A 187 -0.56 -7.24 2.71
N TYR A 188 -1.81 -7.70 2.54
CA TYR A 188 -2.86 -7.46 3.54
C TYR A 188 -2.68 -8.26 4.83
N ILE A 189 -2.21 -9.50 4.75
CA ILE A 189 -1.90 -10.28 5.96
C ILE A 189 -0.83 -9.54 6.78
N GLY A 190 0.28 -9.15 6.13
CA GLY A 190 1.33 -8.38 6.80
C GLY A 190 0.83 -7.03 7.30
N GLN A 191 -0.04 -6.36 6.55
CA GLN A 191 -0.59 -5.06 6.90
C GLN A 191 -1.45 -5.13 8.17
N VAL A 192 -2.43 -6.04 8.22
CA VAL A 192 -3.35 -6.17 9.36
C VAL A 192 -2.60 -6.61 10.61
N GLU A 193 -1.69 -7.58 10.51
CA GLU A 193 -0.85 -8.02 11.63
C GLU A 193 0.05 -6.89 12.13
N PHE A 194 0.70 -6.16 11.23
CA PHE A 194 1.55 -5.03 11.59
C PHE A 194 0.77 -3.95 12.35
N TYR A 195 -0.39 -3.53 11.83
CA TYR A 195 -1.19 -2.52 12.52
C TYR A 195 -1.66 -3.01 13.87
N TYR A 196 -2.12 -4.26 13.96
CA TYR A 196 -2.61 -4.83 15.21
C TYR A 196 -1.51 -4.94 16.27
N GLU A 197 -0.33 -5.46 15.92
CA GLU A 197 0.78 -5.64 16.86
C GLU A 197 1.44 -4.33 17.32
N GLN A 198 1.40 -3.30 16.49
CA GLN A 198 1.99 -1.99 16.82
C GLN A 198 0.97 -1.06 17.48
N SER A 199 -0.32 -1.41 17.48
CA SER A 199 -1.37 -0.61 18.10
C SER A 199 -1.19 -0.53 19.61
N PRO A 200 -1.23 0.66 20.20
CA PRO A 200 -1.52 0.78 21.63
C PRO A 200 -2.89 0.21 21.97
N ASP A 201 -3.04 -0.34 23.17
CA ASP A 201 -4.29 -0.99 23.60
C ASP A 201 -5.49 -0.04 23.54
N ALA A 202 -5.30 1.24 23.90
CA ALA A 202 -6.37 2.24 23.85
C ALA A 202 -6.76 2.67 22.42
N MET A 203 -5.86 2.51 21.44
CA MET A 203 -6.05 3.00 20.06
C MET A 203 -6.22 1.88 19.03
N ARG A 204 -6.40 0.64 19.48
CA ARG A 204 -6.46 -0.54 18.59
C ARG A 204 -7.56 -0.44 17.53
N SER A 205 -8.75 0.05 17.90
CA SER A 205 -9.84 0.27 16.95
C SER A 205 -9.50 1.30 15.87
N LEU A 206 -8.76 2.37 16.23
CA LEU A 206 -8.33 3.39 15.26
C LEU A 206 -7.31 2.80 14.29
N CYS A 207 -6.34 2.04 14.81
CA CYS A 207 -5.32 1.40 13.98
C CYS A 207 -5.91 0.35 13.04
N SER A 208 -6.95 -0.38 13.46
CA SER A 208 -7.67 -1.31 12.57
C SER A 208 -8.43 -0.62 11.44
N ALA A 209 -8.71 0.69 11.56
CA ALA A 209 -9.32 1.47 10.48
C ALA A 209 -8.29 2.00 9.46
N LEU A 210 -6.99 2.02 9.80
CA LEU A 210 -5.93 2.52 8.91
C LEU A 210 -5.85 1.77 7.57
N PRO A 211 -5.96 0.42 7.51
CA PRO A 211 -6.08 -0.32 6.24
C PRO A 211 -7.20 0.20 5.33
N LEU A 212 -8.40 0.40 5.87
CA LEU A 212 -9.56 0.88 5.10
C LEU A 212 -9.31 2.31 4.59
N LEU A 213 -8.67 3.14 5.41
CA LEU A 213 -8.28 4.49 5.01
C LEU A 213 -7.21 4.47 3.91
N SER A 214 -6.27 3.52 3.94
CA SER A 214 -5.31 3.30 2.84
C SER A 214 -6.02 2.92 1.55
N THR A 215 -7.06 2.09 1.59
CA THR A 215 -7.85 1.73 0.41
C THR A 215 -8.57 2.95 -0.15
N ALA A 216 -9.21 3.77 0.69
CA ALA A 216 -9.87 4.99 0.27
C ALA A 216 -8.89 5.97 -0.41
N PHE A 217 -7.78 6.28 0.26
CA PHE A 217 -6.76 7.16 -0.32
C PHE A 217 -6.10 6.57 -1.57
N GLY A 218 -5.94 5.25 -1.64
CA GLY A 218 -5.40 4.58 -2.82
C GLY A 218 -6.30 4.77 -4.04
N SER A 219 -7.61 4.59 -3.88
CA SER A 219 -8.59 4.83 -4.93
C SER A 219 -8.60 6.30 -5.37
N TYR A 220 -8.54 7.25 -4.44
CA TYR A 220 -8.42 8.67 -4.78
C TYR A 220 -7.10 9.00 -5.50
N LEU A 221 -5.99 8.42 -5.04
CA LEU A 221 -4.68 8.59 -5.67
C LEU A 221 -4.67 8.03 -7.10
N SER A 222 -5.24 6.84 -7.30
CA SER A 222 -5.42 6.25 -8.63
C SER A 222 -6.21 7.19 -9.55
N SER A 223 -7.36 7.69 -9.09
CA SER A 223 -8.17 8.64 -9.86
C SER A 223 -7.42 9.94 -10.15
N LEU A 224 -6.66 10.46 -9.18
CA LEU A 224 -5.85 11.66 -9.36
C LEU A 224 -4.73 11.46 -10.38
N ILE A 225 -4.01 10.34 -10.32
CA ILE A 225 -2.97 9.99 -11.31
C ILE A 225 -3.60 9.91 -12.70
N LEU A 226 -4.76 9.25 -12.82
CA LEU A 226 -5.49 9.15 -14.08
C LEU A 226 -5.91 10.52 -14.61
N SER A 227 -6.49 11.38 -13.78
CA SER A 227 -6.90 12.74 -14.17
C SER A 227 -5.73 13.62 -14.57
N LEU A 228 -4.60 13.55 -13.85
CA LEU A 228 -3.39 14.30 -14.21
C LEU A 228 -2.81 13.83 -15.54
N VAL A 229 -2.73 12.51 -15.76
CA VAL A 229 -2.26 11.97 -17.04
C VAL A 229 -3.20 12.39 -18.17
N ALA A 230 -4.52 12.29 -17.98
CA ALA A 230 -5.48 12.74 -18.97
C ALA A 230 -5.32 14.24 -19.28
N TYR A 231 -5.15 15.09 -18.26
CA TYR A 231 -4.93 16.53 -18.44
C TYR A 231 -3.66 16.82 -19.24
N PHE A 232 -2.51 16.28 -18.82
CA PHE A 232 -1.23 16.58 -19.48
C PHE A 232 -1.15 15.99 -20.89
N THR A 233 -1.79 14.85 -21.15
CA THR A 233 -1.71 14.18 -22.46
C THR A 233 -2.70 14.76 -23.49
N THR A 234 -3.71 15.51 -23.05
CA THR A 234 -4.69 16.18 -23.93
C THR A 234 -4.37 17.66 -24.18
N MET A 235 -3.37 18.23 -23.49
CA MET A 235 -3.01 19.66 -23.58
C MET A 235 -2.61 20.12 -24.99
N ASP A 236 -2.01 19.25 -25.80
CA ASP A 236 -1.56 19.58 -27.17
C ASP A 236 -2.64 19.29 -28.25
N GLY A 237 -3.90 19.07 -27.84
CA GLY A 237 -5.00 18.75 -28.76
C GLY A 237 -4.94 17.34 -29.35
N GLN A 238 -4.14 16.44 -28.76
CA GLN A 238 -4.10 15.02 -29.09
C GLN A 238 -5.09 14.22 -28.22
N ASP A 239 -5.47 13.03 -28.69
CA ASP A 239 -6.47 12.14 -28.04
C ASP A 239 -6.07 11.64 -26.63
N GLY A 240 -4.85 11.94 -26.16
CA GLY A 240 -4.34 11.55 -24.85
C GLY A 240 -3.93 10.08 -24.75
N TRP A 241 -3.36 9.66 -23.61
CA TRP A 241 -2.98 8.24 -23.41
C TRP A 241 -4.19 7.32 -23.21
N ILE A 242 -5.31 7.88 -22.74
CA ILE A 242 -6.58 7.14 -22.51
C ILE A 242 -7.71 7.94 -23.16
N PRO A 243 -7.92 7.80 -24.48
CA PRO A 243 -9.00 8.45 -25.19
C PRO A 243 -10.36 7.94 -24.72
N SER A 244 -11.35 8.83 -24.63
CA SER A 244 -12.71 8.46 -24.19
C SER A 244 -13.50 7.67 -25.23
N GLU A 245 -13.14 7.75 -26.51
CA GLU A 245 -13.90 7.15 -27.61
C GLU A 245 -13.30 5.81 -28.09
N ASP A 246 -11.98 5.73 -28.28
CA ASP A 246 -11.28 4.51 -28.74
C ASP A 246 -10.02 4.24 -27.92
N ILE A 247 -10.08 3.22 -27.05
CA ILE A 247 -8.90 2.76 -26.27
C ILE A 247 -7.80 2.22 -27.20
N ASP A 248 -8.16 1.72 -28.38
CA ASP A 248 -7.20 1.18 -29.36
C ASP A 248 -6.30 2.25 -30.00
N LYS A 249 -6.74 3.51 -29.98
CA LYS A 249 -5.92 4.67 -30.38
C LYS A 249 -5.09 5.21 -29.22
N GLY A 250 -5.41 4.82 -27.99
CA GLY A 250 -4.72 5.20 -26.78
C GLY A 250 -3.48 4.35 -26.49
N HIS A 251 -2.60 4.90 -25.66
CA HIS A 251 -1.41 4.24 -25.15
C HIS A 251 -1.58 3.90 -23.66
N LEU A 252 -2.50 2.97 -23.38
CA LEU A 252 -2.73 2.46 -22.03
C LEU A 252 -1.47 1.79 -21.45
N ASP A 253 -0.57 1.30 -22.30
CA ASP A 253 0.72 0.74 -21.90
C ASP A 253 1.62 1.78 -21.22
N TYR A 254 1.65 3.03 -21.68
CA TYR A 254 2.39 4.10 -21.02
C TYR A 254 1.85 4.41 -19.62
N PHE A 255 0.53 4.33 -19.42
CA PHE A 255 -0.06 4.48 -18.10
C PHE A 255 0.37 3.35 -17.15
N PHE A 256 0.34 2.10 -17.62
CA PHE A 256 0.82 0.97 -16.81
C PHE A 256 2.32 1.08 -16.51
N TRP A 257 3.15 1.49 -17.47
CA TRP A 257 4.58 1.74 -17.22
C TRP A 257 4.81 2.88 -16.21
N LEU A 258 4.00 3.94 -16.24
CA LEU A 258 4.03 5.01 -15.25
C LEU A 258 3.73 4.46 -13.84
N LEU A 259 2.71 3.61 -13.71
CA LEU A 259 2.39 2.96 -12.45
C LEU A 259 3.48 1.98 -11.97
N VAL A 260 4.15 1.28 -12.89
CA VAL A 260 5.34 0.47 -12.58
C VAL A 260 6.44 1.36 -12.01
N CYS A 261 6.78 2.48 -12.67
CA CYS A 261 7.77 3.42 -12.17
C CYS A 261 7.41 3.97 -10.79
N PHE A 262 6.14 4.34 -10.58
CA PHE A 262 5.63 4.82 -9.30
C PHE A 262 5.78 3.77 -8.19
N GLY A 263 5.42 2.51 -8.46
CA GLY A 263 5.62 1.40 -7.52
C GLY A 263 7.10 1.07 -7.27
N CYS A 264 7.94 1.11 -8.30
CA CYS A 264 9.39 0.92 -8.20
C CYS A 264 10.05 1.97 -7.31
N VAL A 265 9.59 3.22 -7.32
CA VAL A 265 10.06 4.28 -6.42
C VAL A 265 9.54 4.06 -4.99
N ASN A 266 8.31 3.56 -4.84
CA ASN A 266 7.71 3.30 -3.53
C ASN A 266 8.44 2.20 -2.75
N ILE A 267 8.97 1.16 -3.42
CA ILE A 267 9.64 0.04 -2.75
C ILE A 267 10.88 0.49 -1.93
N PRO A 268 11.88 1.21 -2.50
CA PRO A 268 13.01 1.74 -1.71
C PRO A 268 12.57 2.63 -0.55
N VAL A 269 11.55 3.47 -0.75
CA VAL A 269 10.98 4.34 0.29
C VAL A 269 10.41 3.50 1.44
N PHE A 270 9.59 2.50 1.10
CA PHE A 270 9.04 1.54 2.06
C PHE A 270 10.14 0.80 2.82
N VAL A 271 11.16 0.30 2.13
CA VAL A 271 12.29 -0.43 2.74
C VAL A 271 13.06 0.48 3.70
N PHE A 272 13.36 1.72 3.30
CA PHE A 272 14.05 2.69 4.14
C PHE A 272 13.29 2.95 5.45
N PHE A 273 11.99 3.23 5.37
CA PHE A 273 11.17 3.46 6.55
C PHE A 273 10.98 2.20 7.40
N SER A 274 10.88 1.03 6.77
CA SER A 274 10.76 -0.26 7.45
C SER A 274 12.01 -0.59 8.27
N VAL A 275 13.20 -0.42 7.70
CA VAL A 275 14.48 -0.65 8.41
C VAL A 275 14.60 0.30 9.59
N LYS A 276 14.30 1.59 9.39
CA LYS A 276 14.34 2.60 10.44
C LYS A 276 13.34 2.32 11.56
N HIS A 277 12.16 1.79 11.23
CA HIS A 277 11.16 1.38 12.22
C HIS A 277 11.65 0.20 13.07
N LEU A 278 12.25 -0.81 12.43
CA LEU A 278 12.79 -1.98 13.12
C LEU A 278 13.97 -1.63 14.04
N GLN A 279 14.90 -0.77 13.59
CA GLN A 279 16.02 -0.30 14.42
C GLN A 279 15.54 0.39 15.70
N LYS A 280 14.50 1.21 15.60
CA LYS A 280 13.92 1.91 16.77
C LYS A 280 13.06 1.02 17.67
N LYS A 281 12.79 -0.24 17.30
CA LYS A 281 12.13 -1.23 18.16
C LYS A 281 13.16 -2.11 18.90
N ALA A 282 14.38 -2.20 18.36
CA ALA A 282 15.49 -2.98 18.94
C ALA A 282 16.38 -2.17 19.89
N ALA A 283 16.37 -0.83 19.79
CA ALA A 283 17.03 0.11 20.69
C ALA A 283 16.08 0.60 21.77
#